data_AF-A0A3D9CLN6-F1
#
_entry.id   AF-A0A3D9CLN6-F1
#
_cell.length_a   1.000
_cell.length_b   1.000
_cell.length_c   1.000
_cell.angle_alpha   90.00
_cell.angle_beta   90.00
_cell.angle_gamma   90.00
#
_symmetry.space_group_name_H-M   'P 1'
#
loop_
_entity.id
_entity.type
_entity.pdbx_description
1 polymer ?
#
loop_
_entity_poly.entity_id
_entity_poly.type
_entity_poly.pdbx_seq_one_letter_code
_entity_poly.pdbx_strand_id
1 'polypeptide(L)'
;MKIITYTLLISLLLFSCNTQAIKERKIKKTVENILNAIEKNSTNQCMDLIKDSKGSYGSINMQVHFLNRNYKKINSQIDLRENIKVKDTIYVGAKMQYVQYKVVNNNANYVEKPLLITFIFYDQEGYDKIFNSSFVENFLDWE
;
A
#
# COMPACT_ATOMS: atom_id res chain seq x y z
N MET A 1 -39.50 -16.88 -18.62
CA MET A 1 -38.50 -17.22 -17.58
C MET A 1 -37.08 -16.83 -17.96
N LYS A 2 -36.49 -17.33 -19.07
CA LYS A 2 -35.08 -17.07 -19.45
C LYS A 2 -34.67 -15.58 -19.42
N ILE A 3 -35.49 -14.68 -19.96
CA ILE A 3 -35.19 -13.23 -20.02
C ILE A 3 -35.04 -12.61 -18.61
N ILE A 4 -35.92 -12.95 -17.66
CA ILE A 4 -35.88 -12.44 -16.28
C ILE A 4 -34.64 -12.97 -15.54
N THR A 5 -34.24 -14.22 -15.83
CA THR A 5 -33.04 -14.82 -15.26
C THR A 5 -31.77 -14.12 -15.76
N TYR A 6 -31.72 -13.73 -17.04
CA TYR A 6 -30.59 -12.99 -17.61
C TYR A 6 -30.47 -11.56 -17.07
N THR A 7 -31.58 -10.83 -16.88
CA THR A 7 -31.53 -9.48 -16.28
C THR A 7 -31.07 -9.50 -14.83
N LEU A 8 -31.49 -10.50 -14.04
CA LEU A 8 -31.00 -10.69 -12.67
C LEU A 8 -29.50 -10.96 -12.62
N LEU A 9 -28.98 -11.86 -13.46
CA LEU A 9 -27.55 -12.17 -13.54
C LEU A 9 -26.70 -10.96 -13.94
N ILE A 10 -27.17 -10.16 -14.90
CA ILE A 10 -26.49 -8.93 -15.34
C ILE A 10 -26.45 -7.90 -14.20
N SER A 11 -27.55 -7.72 -13.46
CA SER A 11 -27.57 -6.79 -12.32
C SER A 11 -26.56 -7.18 -11.23
N LEU A 12 -26.48 -8.46 -10.87
CA LEU A 12 -25.53 -8.98 -9.86
C LEU A 12 -24.07 -8.75 -10.25
N LEU A 13 -23.73 -8.94 -11.53
CA LEU A 13 -22.40 -8.67 -12.06
C LEU A 13 -22.03 -7.18 -11.99
N LEU A 14 -22.98 -6.29 -12.28
CA LEU A 14 -22.77 -4.84 -12.23
C LEU A 14 -22.54 -4.33 -10.79
N PHE A 15 -23.28 -4.84 -9.80
CA PHE A 15 -23.07 -4.48 -8.39
C PHE A 15 -21.72 -4.97 -7.87
N SER A 16 -21.33 -6.19 -8.21
CA SER A 16 -20.02 -6.75 -7.82
C SER A 16 -18.87 -5.93 -8.41
N CYS A 17 -18.94 -5.58 -9.70
CA CYS A 17 -17.90 -4.78 -10.35
C CYS A 17 -17.76 -3.38 -9.72
N ASN A 18 -18.89 -2.73 -9.36
CA ASN A 18 -18.86 -1.41 -8.74
C ASN A 18 -18.25 -1.43 -7.33
N THR A 19 -18.56 -2.45 -6.52
CA THR A 19 -17.98 -2.57 -5.17
C THR A 19 -16.47 -2.76 -5.20
N GLN A 20 -15.94 -3.60 -6.10
CA GLN A 20 -14.50 -3.78 -6.24
C GLN A 20 -13.79 -2.50 -6.70
N ALA A 21 -14.36 -1.79 -7.68
CA ALA A 21 -13.81 -0.52 -8.15
C ALA A 21 -13.78 0.55 -7.06
N ILE A 22 -14.81 0.62 -6.20
CA ILE A 22 -14.85 1.55 -5.06
C ILE A 22 -13.74 1.23 -4.05
N LYS A 23 -13.54 -0.05 -3.73
CA LYS A 23 -12.47 -0.50 -2.81
C LYS A 23 -11.10 -0.12 -3.35
N GLU A 24 -10.84 -0.42 -4.62
CA GLU A 24 -9.56 -0.11 -5.25
C GLU A 24 -9.27 1.39 -5.27
N ARG A 25 -10.28 2.22 -5.56
CA ARG A 25 -10.15 3.69 -5.50
C ARG A 25 -9.80 4.19 -4.09
N LYS A 26 -10.41 3.62 -3.04
CA LYS A 26 -10.08 3.98 -1.66
C LYS A 26 -8.62 3.62 -1.33
N ILE A 27 -8.20 2.40 -1.66
CA ILE A 27 -6.81 1.96 -1.44
C ILE A 27 -5.84 2.88 -2.16
N LYS A 28 -6.07 3.17 -3.45
CA LYS A 28 -5.22 4.07 -4.24
C LYS A 28 -5.11 5.45 -3.60
N LYS A 29 -6.23 6.04 -3.19
CA LYS A 29 -6.25 7.33 -2.48
C LYS A 29 -5.46 7.29 -1.17
N THR A 30 -5.57 6.21 -0.39
CA THR A 30 -4.81 6.05 0.86
C THR A 30 -3.32 5.94 0.58
N VAL A 31 -2.92 5.20 -0.46
CA VAL A 31 -1.52 5.10 -0.88
C VAL A 31 -0.98 6.44 -1.34
N GLU A 32 -1.73 7.20 -2.14
CA GLU A 32 -1.34 8.57 -2.53
C GLU A 32 -1.15 9.47 -1.31
N ASN A 33 -2.06 9.38 -0.33
CA ASN A 33 -1.97 10.18 0.89
C ASN A 33 -0.74 9.84 1.73
N ILE A 34 -0.39 8.56 1.90
CA ILE A 34 0.82 8.20 2.65
C ILE A 34 2.08 8.59 1.89
N LEU A 35 2.11 8.47 0.55
CA LEU A 35 3.21 8.94 -0.27
C LEU A 35 3.40 10.46 -0.14
N ASN A 36 2.30 11.24 -0.16
CA ASN A 36 2.34 12.68 0.09
C ASN A 36 2.91 13.01 1.49
N ALA A 37 2.54 12.24 2.51
CA ALA A 37 3.03 12.44 3.88
C ALA A 37 4.52 12.09 4.00
N ILE A 38 4.97 11.01 3.33
CA ILE A 38 6.38 10.61 3.25
C ILE A 38 7.21 11.69 2.56
N GLU A 39 6.75 12.23 1.42
CA GLU A 39 7.45 13.33 0.72
C GLU A 39 7.62 14.57 1.59
N LYS A 40 6.64 14.86 2.45
CA LYS A 40 6.66 15.98 3.41
C LYS A 40 7.41 15.66 4.70
N ASN A 41 7.97 14.46 4.83
CA ASN A 41 8.61 13.96 6.06
C ASN A 41 7.69 14.05 7.29
N SER A 42 6.38 13.86 7.09
CA SER A 42 5.36 14.06 8.13
C SER A 42 4.95 12.73 8.74
N THR A 43 5.66 12.32 9.80
CA THR A 43 5.37 11.09 10.56
C THR A 43 3.94 11.10 11.10
N ASN A 44 3.46 12.23 11.62
CA ASN A 44 2.10 12.33 12.17
C ASN A 44 1.04 12.09 11.09
N GLN A 45 1.19 12.64 9.89
CA GLN A 45 0.27 12.38 8.79
C GLN A 45 0.32 10.92 8.32
N CYS A 46 1.50 10.28 8.35
CA CYS A 46 1.59 8.84 8.08
C CYS A 46 0.87 8.03 9.16
N MET A 47 1.03 8.39 10.43
CA MET A 47 0.38 7.72 11.55
C MET A 47 -1.14 7.84 11.51
N ASP A 48 -1.67 8.95 11.03
CA ASP A 48 -3.11 9.13 10.82
C ASP A 48 -3.66 8.18 9.75
N LEU A 49 -2.81 7.60 8.90
CA LEU A 49 -3.19 6.64 7.86
C LEU A 49 -2.89 5.19 8.26
N ILE A 50 -2.23 4.94 9.38
CA ILE A 50 -1.83 3.60 9.84
C ILE A 50 -2.68 3.17 11.03
N LYS A 51 -3.21 1.95 10.99
CA LYS A 51 -3.92 1.31 12.09
C LYS A 51 -3.02 1.22 13.33
N ASP A 52 -3.58 1.53 14.50
CA ASP A 52 -2.93 1.38 15.81
C ASP A 52 -1.51 1.98 15.90
N SER A 53 -1.27 3.06 15.16
CA SER A 53 0.05 3.67 14.97
C SER A 53 0.72 4.16 16.26
N LYS A 54 -0.06 4.45 17.32
CA LYS A 54 0.45 4.95 18.61
C LYS A 54 1.52 4.06 19.22
N GLY A 55 1.38 2.73 19.12
CA GLY A 55 2.35 1.78 19.68
C GLY A 55 3.62 1.61 18.83
N SER A 56 3.65 2.19 17.63
CA SER A 56 4.71 1.98 16.63
C SER A 56 5.38 3.29 16.18
N TYR A 57 5.23 4.40 16.93
CA TYR A 57 5.77 5.71 16.53
C TYR A 57 7.23 5.64 16.09
N GLY A 58 8.11 5.05 16.92
CA GLY A 58 9.54 4.98 16.60
C GLY A 58 9.85 4.24 15.30
N SER A 59 9.17 3.11 15.07
CA SER A 59 9.31 2.33 13.83
C SER A 59 8.78 3.08 12.62
N ILE A 60 7.60 3.71 12.73
CA ILE A 60 7.00 4.49 11.64
C ILE A 60 7.90 5.70 11.33
N ASN A 61 8.38 6.42 12.35
CA ASN A 61 9.25 7.58 12.17
C ASN A 61 10.54 7.23 11.42
N MET A 62 11.19 6.13 11.79
CA MET A 62 12.39 5.64 11.12
C MET A 62 12.12 5.34 9.63
N GLN A 63 11.04 4.61 9.34
CA GLN A 63 10.68 4.24 7.96
C GLN A 63 10.30 5.47 7.12
N VAL A 64 9.55 6.42 7.68
CA VAL A 64 9.20 7.68 7.02
C VAL A 64 10.44 8.49 6.69
N HIS A 65 11.36 8.65 7.65
CA HIS A 65 12.62 9.37 7.41
C HIS A 65 13.48 8.70 6.35
N PHE A 66 13.63 7.38 6.39
CA PHE A 66 14.37 6.63 5.38
C PHE A 66 13.79 6.86 3.98
N LEU A 67 12.47 6.69 3.83
CA LEU A 67 11.81 6.87 2.54
C LEU A 67 11.85 8.33 2.06
N ASN A 68 11.70 9.29 2.96
CA ASN A 68 11.79 10.71 2.62
C ASN A 68 13.17 11.07 2.05
N ARG A 69 14.24 10.66 2.76
CA ARG A 69 15.63 10.90 2.34
C ARG A 69 15.93 10.28 0.97
N ASN A 70 15.34 9.13 0.68
CA ASN A 70 15.57 8.37 -0.54
C ASN A 70 14.49 8.56 -1.61
N TYR A 71 13.49 9.42 -1.38
CA TYR A 71 12.26 9.46 -2.18
C TYR A 71 12.55 9.67 -3.67
N LYS A 72 13.39 10.65 -4.01
CA LYS A 72 13.75 10.95 -5.40
C LYS A 72 14.43 9.76 -6.10
N LYS A 73 15.36 9.08 -5.41
CA LYS A 73 16.09 7.92 -5.92
C LYS A 73 15.17 6.71 -6.13
N ILE A 74 14.23 6.51 -5.22
CA ILE A 74 13.22 5.44 -5.33
C ILE A 74 12.28 5.76 -6.49
N ASN A 75 11.73 6.97 -6.53
CA ASN A 75 10.75 7.37 -7.53
C ASN A 75 11.33 7.43 -8.96
N SER A 76 12.63 7.66 -9.11
CA SER A 76 13.29 7.60 -10.42
C SER A 76 13.45 6.18 -10.96
N GLN A 77 13.37 5.15 -10.11
CA GLN A 77 13.46 3.74 -10.51
C GLN A 77 12.08 3.13 -10.74
N ILE A 78 11.13 3.48 -9.89
CA ILE A 78 9.73 3.10 -10.00
C ILE A 78 8.89 4.30 -9.65
N ASP A 79 8.17 4.85 -10.62
CA ASP A 79 7.23 5.93 -10.36
C ASP A 79 6.17 5.40 -9.39
N LEU A 80 6.23 5.84 -8.13
CA LEU A 80 5.41 5.29 -7.06
C LEU A 80 3.93 5.61 -7.28
N ARG A 81 3.62 6.76 -7.88
CA ARG A 81 2.24 7.22 -8.09
C ARG A 81 1.60 6.53 -9.29
N GLU A 82 2.37 6.33 -10.37
CA GLU A 82 1.87 5.63 -11.55
C GLU A 82 1.80 4.10 -11.36
N ASN A 83 2.51 3.53 -10.38
CA ASN A 83 2.59 2.08 -10.15
C ASN A 83 1.80 1.57 -8.93
N ILE A 84 0.75 2.27 -8.51
CA ILE A 84 -0.15 1.80 -7.45
C ILE A 84 -0.99 0.61 -7.96
N LYS A 85 -0.51 -0.61 -7.72
CA LYS A 85 -1.17 -1.86 -8.12
C LYS A 85 -1.73 -2.59 -6.89
N VAL A 86 -3.05 -2.60 -6.78
CA VAL A 86 -3.76 -3.34 -5.71
C VAL A 86 -3.80 -4.82 -6.07
N LYS A 87 -3.38 -5.67 -5.14
CA LYS A 87 -3.36 -7.11 -5.28
C LYS A 87 -3.99 -7.78 -4.07
N ASP A 88 -4.61 -8.93 -4.28
CA ASP A 88 -5.13 -9.73 -3.17
C ASP A 88 -3.98 -10.48 -2.47
N THR A 89 -4.11 -10.68 -1.16
CA THR A 89 -3.17 -11.46 -0.35
C THR A 89 -3.89 -12.17 0.78
N ILE A 90 -3.20 -13.12 1.42
CA ILE A 90 -3.60 -13.70 2.68
C ILE A 90 -2.55 -13.30 3.71
N TYR A 91 -2.97 -12.56 4.73
CA TYR A 91 -2.09 -12.09 5.79
C TYR A 91 -2.69 -12.48 7.14
N VAL A 92 -1.92 -13.22 7.95
CA VAL A 92 -2.36 -13.77 9.24
C VAL A 92 -3.69 -14.54 9.12
N GLY A 93 -3.83 -15.34 8.04
CA GLY A 93 -5.01 -16.18 7.78
C GLY A 93 -6.25 -15.43 7.27
N ALA A 94 -6.22 -14.10 7.17
CA ALA A 94 -7.32 -13.30 6.64
C ALA A 94 -7.05 -12.87 5.19
N LYS A 95 -8.12 -12.83 4.38
CA LYS A 95 -8.06 -12.24 3.03
C LYS A 95 -7.91 -10.74 3.17
N MET A 96 -6.87 -10.19 2.54
CA MET A 96 -6.53 -8.78 2.56
C MET A 96 -6.12 -8.32 1.17
N GLN A 97 -5.86 -7.03 1.03
CA GLN A 97 -5.31 -6.45 -0.18
C GLN A 97 -4.01 -5.74 0.15
N TYR A 98 -3.13 -5.58 -0.83
CA TYR A 98 -1.88 -4.87 -0.62
C TYR A 98 -1.45 -4.10 -1.87
N VAL A 99 -0.64 -3.07 -1.64
CA VAL A 99 0.18 -2.40 -2.65
C VAL A 99 1.63 -2.61 -2.25
N GLN A 100 2.44 -3.09 -3.18
CA GLN A 100 3.87 -3.31 -2.94
C GLN A 100 4.71 -2.75 -4.08
N TYR A 101 5.77 -2.04 -3.69
CA TYR A 101 6.85 -1.63 -4.57
C TYR A 101 8.08 -2.49 -4.28
N LYS A 102 8.71 -2.96 -5.36
CA LYS A 102 9.98 -3.67 -5.32
C LYS A 102 11.01 -2.83 -6.05
N VAL A 103 11.88 -2.17 -5.30
CA VAL A 103 12.93 -1.29 -5.84
C VAL A 103 14.22 -2.10 -5.89
N VAL A 104 14.86 -2.18 -7.05
CA VAL A 104 16.05 -3.02 -7.25
C VAL A 104 17.29 -2.32 -6.71
N ASN A 105 18.07 -2.99 -5.87
CA ASN A 105 19.32 -2.43 -5.40
C ASN A 105 20.38 -2.64 -6.48
N ASN A 106 20.86 -1.55 -7.08
CA ASN A 106 21.94 -1.61 -8.07
C ASN A 106 23.34 -1.60 -7.44
N ASN A 107 23.45 -1.65 -6.11
CA ASN A 107 24.74 -1.65 -5.42
C ASN A 107 25.31 -3.07 -5.36
N ALA A 108 26.37 -3.31 -6.15
CA ALA A 108 27.04 -4.61 -6.27
C ALA A 108 27.70 -5.12 -4.96
N ASN A 109 27.82 -4.27 -3.93
CA ASN A 109 28.49 -4.61 -2.67
C ASN A 109 27.55 -5.17 -1.59
N TYR A 110 26.24 -5.14 -1.80
CA TYR A 110 25.25 -5.65 -0.84
C TYR A 110 24.57 -6.90 -1.37
N VAL A 111 24.08 -7.76 -0.47
CA VAL A 111 23.18 -8.86 -0.85
C VAL A 111 22.03 -8.22 -1.64
N GLU A 112 21.79 -8.68 -2.86
CA GLU A 112 20.87 -8.11 -3.88
C GLU A 112 19.38 -8.18 -3.47
N LYS A 113 19.05 -7.92 -2.21
CA LYS A 113 17.69 -7.86 -1.73
C LYS A 113 17.07 -6.54 -2.18
N PRO A 114 15.91 -6.58 -2.85
CA PRO A 114 15.20 -5.37 -3.19
C PRO A 114 14.70 -4.67 -1.93
N LEU A 115 14.67 -3.33 -1.96
CA LEU A 115 13.87 -2.57 -1.01
C LEU A 115 12.40 -2.86 -1.30
N LEU A 116 11.69 -3.33 -0.27
CA LEU A 116 10.25 -3.58 -0.36
C LEU A 116 9.50 -2.52 0.42
N ILE A 117 8.51 -1.90 -0.22
CA ILE A 117 7.58 -0.97 0.42
C ILE A 117 6.19 -1.59 0.28
N THR A 118 5.59 -2.03 1.38
CA THR A 118 4.33 -2.79 1.38
C THR A 118 3.28 -2.12 2.27
N PHE A 119 2.15 -1.75 1.67
CA PHE A 119 0.97 -1.26 2.38
C PHE A 119 -0.13 -2.32 2.31
N ILE A 120 -0.54 -2.86 3.45
CA ILE A 120 -1.60 -3.87 3.58
C ILE A 120 -2.89 -3.19 3.99
N PHE A 121 -4.01 -3.64 3.43
CA PHE A 121 -5.33 -3.12 3.67
C PHE A 121 -6.28 -4.24 4.06
N TYR A 122 -7.01 -4.02 5.14
CA TYR A 122 -8.01 -4.95 5.64
C TYR A 122 -9.39 -4.28 5.62
N ASP A 123 -10.40 -5.02 5.20
CA ASP A 123 -11.76 -4.49 5.02
C ASP A 123 -12.38 -4.04 6.35
N GLN A 124 -12.04 -4.71 7.45
CA GLN A 124 -12.44 -4.35 8.81
C GLN A 124 -11.92 -2.96 9.24
N GLU A 125 -10.89 -2.43 8.57
CA GLU A 125 -10.28 -1.13 8.85
C GLU A 125 -10.68 -0.04 7.83
N GLY A 126 -11.60 -0.34 6.89
CA GLY A 126 -12.23 0.67 6.02
C GLY A 126 -11.52 1.02 4.70
N TYR A 127 -10.36 0.41 4.40
CA TYR A 127 -9.48 0.72 3.26
C TYR A 127 -8.90 2.15 3.21
N ASP A 128 -9.34 3.04 4.10
CA ASP A 128 -8.74 4.36 4.38
C ASP A 128 -7.58 4.28 5.39
N LYS A 129 -7.31 3.07 5.90
CA LYS A 129 -6.19 2.78 6.81
C LYS A 129 -5.31 1.66 6.28
N ILE A 130 -4.01 1.80 6.52
CA ILE A 130 -2.98 0.80 6.30
C ILE A 130 -2.88 -0.05 7.56
N PHE A 131 -3.02 -1.35 7.39
CA PHE A 131 -3.10 -2.32 8.49
C PHE A 131 -1.76 -2.53 9.19
N ASN A 132 -0.64 -2.48 8.46
CA ASN A 132 0.70 -2.76 8.99
C ASN A 132 1.46 -1.46 9.35
N SER A 133 2.08 -1.45 10.53
CA SER A 133 2.95 -0.35 10.97
C SER A 133 4.41 -0.49 10.51
N SER A 134 4.83 -1.70 10.12
CA SER A 134 6.08 -1.97 9.43
C SER A 134 5.78 -2.18 7.94
N PHE A 135 6.13 -1.21 7.12
CA PHE A 135 5.84 -1.14 5.68
C PHE A 135 7.09 -1.01 4.82
N VAL A 136 8.30 -1.01 5.40
CA VAL A 136 9.57 -0.99 4.67
C VAL A 136 10.46 -2.16 5.14
N GLU A 137 10.95 -2.94 4.20
CA GLU A 137 11.87 -4.06 4.45
C GLU A 137 13.16 -3.91 3.64
N ASN A 138 14.27 -4.48 4.15
CA ASN A 138 15.61 -4.43 3.54
C ASN A 138 16.19 -3.02 3.38
N PHE A 139 15.75 -2.05 4.18
CA PHE A 139 16.27 -0.67 4.12
C PHE A 139 17.68 -0.51 4.70
N LEU A 140 18.10 -1.39 5.62
CA LEU A 140 19.45 -1.37 6.19
C LEU A 140 20.53 -1.72 5.16
N ASP A 141 20.23 -2.63 4.23
CA ASP A 141 21.14 -3.06 3.17
C ASP A 141 21.09 -2.13 1.92
N TRP A 142 20.30 -1.05 1.99
CA TRP A 142 20.06 -0.13 0.88
C TRP A 142 20.90 1.14 0.92
N GLU A 143 21.40 1.54 2.10
CA GLU A 143 22.24 2.73 2.29
C GLU A 143 23.71 2.52 1.93
#